data_AF-A0A7S2L0V1-F1
#
_entry.id   AF-A0A7S2L0V1-F1
#
_cell.length_a   1.000
_cell.length_b   1.000
_cell.length_c   1.000
_cell.angle_alpha   90.00
_cell.angle_beta   90.00
_cell.angle_gamma   90.00
#
_symmetry.space_group_name_H-M   'P 1'
#
loop_
_entity.id
_entity.type
_entity.pdbx_description
1 polymer ?
#
loop_
_entity_poly.entity_id
_entity_poly.type
_entity_poly.pdbx_seq_one_letter_code
_entity_poly.pdbx_strand_id
1 'polypeptide(L)'
;YGGGANGWSAPRDWSKTDYGPGSRCIDTRKPFQVAVSFPTDADGTLAAMSLVLSQEGHGCTVSTCLKDYKFIGGNSMRDLTDALSAGMTPIVSYWTSDILIGMDGRGPDGQGPCEEDSADNCGDTVKFYDFKLEDIAPGQPTCQPKCSSFVDDCRSTRCCNEASHACFEKNAAWASCRETCEPGIHEDDPKAVRSPWSCRVLGDAREIRSASRVPEGPRVQNESQKEKPPPPSPAPPPALLP
;
A
#
# COMPACT_ATOMS: atom_id res chain seq x y z
N TYR A 1 9.67 -1.71 10.78
CA TYR A 1 9.95 -3.14 10.91
C TYR A 1 9.85 -3.69 9.51
N GLY A 2 10.87 -4.43 9.08
CA GLY A 2 11.11 -4.79 7.69
C GLY A 2 12.60 -4.72 7.37
N GLY A 3 12.97 -5.14 6.16
CA GLY A 3 14.37 -5.31 5.75
C GLY A 3 14.89 -4.30 4.77
N GLY A 4 16.13 -4.46 4.38
CA GLY A 4 16.81 -3.55 3.49
C GLY A 4 18.21 -4.06 3.19
N ALA A 5 18.57 -4.00 1.92
CA ALA A 5 19.86 -4.45 1.42
C ALA A 5 20.26 -3.59 0.21
N ASN A 6 21.56 -3.50 -0.06
CA ASN A 6 22.10 -2.97 -1.32
C ASN A 6 21.52 -1.62 -1.77
N GLY A 7 21.47 -0.63 -0.87
CA GLY A 7 20.98 0.71 -1.21
C GLY A 7 19.45 0.85 -1.18
N TRP A 8 18.72 -0.19 -0.77
CA TRP A 8 17.26 -0.18 -0.68
C TRP A 8 16.78 -0.53 0.73
N SER A 9 15.70 0.13 1.17
CA SER A 9 14.95 -0.20 2.38
C SER A 9 13.51 -0.53 2.01
N ALA A 10 12.99 -1.64 2.51
CA ALA A 10 11.58 -1.98 2.42
C ALA A 10 10.72 -0.97 3.20
N PRO A 11 9.44 -0.78 2.82
CA PRO A 11 8.48 -0.02 3.61
C PRO A 11 8.51 -0.41 5.10
N ARG A 12 8.33 0.59 5.96
CA ARG A 12 8.46 0.48 7.43
C ARG A 12 7.12 0.79 8.10
N ASP A 13 6.07 0.09 7.70
CA ASP A 13 4.69 0.44 8.11
C ASP A 13 4.46 0.37 9.63
N TRP A 14 5.20 -0.51 10.31
CA TRP A 14 5.14 -0.73 11.75
C TRP A 14 6.51 -0.52 12.40
N SER A 15 6.58 0.02 13.61
CA SER A 15 7.84 0.18 14.34
C SER A 15 8.25 -1.09 15.11
N LYS A 16 9.44 -1.08 15.71
CA LYS A 16 9.90 -2.18 16.62
C LYS A 16 9.02 -2.32 17.87
N THR A 17 8.26 -1.30 18.24
CA THR A 17 7.30 -1.37 19.35
C THR A 17 5.94 -1.93 18.93
N ASP A 18 5.64 -1.92 17.62
CA ASP A 18 4.37 -2.36 17.06
C ASP A 18 4.41 -3.85 16.70
N TYR A 19 5.50 -4.32 16.08
CA TYR A 19 5.64 -5.69 15.61
C TYR A 19 7.08 -6.17 15.80
N GLY A 20 7.26 -7.34 16.41
CA GLY A 20 8.57 -7.97 16.60
C GLY A 20 8.71 -8.68 17.95
N PRO A 21 9.86 -9.31 18.23
CA PRO A 21 10.09 -10.04 19.47
C PRO A 21 9.98 -9.12 20.69
N GLY A 22 9.02 -9.40 21.57
CA GLY A 22 8.75 -8.61 22.77
C GLY A 22 8.16 -7.23 22.53
N SER A 23 7.63 -6.98 21.33
CA SER A 23 6.95 -5.71 21.06
C SER A 23 5.69 -5.55 21.92
N ARG A 24 5.25 -4.29 22.08
CA ARG A 24 4.08 -3.97 22.90
C ARG A 24 2.79 -4.42 22.23
N CYS A 25 2.72 -4.36 20.89
CA CYS A 25 1.49 -4.67 20.18
C CYS A 25 1.42 -6.12 19.68
N ILE A 26 2.35 -6.55 18.83
CA ILE A 26 2.42 -7.93 18.33
C ILE A 26 3.78 -8.54 18.71
N ASP A 27 3.84 -9.27 19.83
CA ASP A 27 5.02 -10.03 20.25
C ASP A 27 5.11 -11.32 19.41
N THR A 28 6.04 -11.35 18.47
CA THR A 28 6.21 -12.48 17.53
C THR A 28 6.74 -13.76 18.19
N ARG A 29 7.06 -13.74 19.49
CA ARG A 29 7.41 -14.95 20.27
C ARG A 29 6.18 -15.71 20.78
N LYS A 30 4.99 -15.14 20.60
CA LYS A 30 3.71 -15.74 20.98
C LYS A 30 2.79 -15.81 19.76
N PRO A 31 1.77 -16.68 19.77
CA PRO A 31 0.77 -16.69 18.72
C PRO A 31 0.07 -15.34 18.54
N PHE A 32 -0.31 -15.04 17.30
CA PHE A 32 -1.14 -13.90 16.93
C PHE A 32 -1.98 -14.29 15.72
N GLN A 33 -3.10 -13.60 15.54
CA GLN A 33 -4.02 -13.81 14.43
C GLN A 33 -3.66 -12.89 13.26
N VAL A 34 -3.76 -13.44 12.05
CA VAL A 34 -3.55 -12.74 10.79
C VAL A 34 -4.86 -12.78 10.01
N ALA A 35 -5.48 -11.62 9.80
CA ALA A 35 -6.65 -11.49 8.96
C ALA A 35 -6.29 -10.72 7.69
N VAL A 36 -6.59 -11.29 6.52
CA VAL A 36 -6.47 -10.62 5.22
C VAL A 36 -7.86 -10.52 4.60
N SER A 37 -8.24 -9.32 4.17
CA SER A 37 -9.53 -9.02 3.57
C SER A 37 -9.36 -8.45 2.16
N PHE A 38 -10.26 -8.84 1.26
CA PHE A 38 -10.24 -8.50 -0.17
C PHE A 38 -11.52 -7.76 -0.57
N PRO A 39 -11.75 -6.53 -0.08
CA PRO A 39 -12.95 -5.77 -0.43
C PRO A 39 -13.00 -5.44 -1.92
N THR A 40 -14.19 -5.53 -2.51
CA THR A 40 -14.46 -5.14 -3.89
C THR A 40 -15.24 -3.82 -3.96
N ASP A 41 -15.10 -3.11 -5.06
CA ASP A 41 -15.95 -1.97 -5.41
C ASP A 41 -17.30 -2.45 -5.99
N ALA A 42 -18.12 -1.48 -6.41
CA ALA A 42 -19.45 -1.75 -6.98
C ALA A 42 -19.39 -2.57 -8.28
N ASP A 43 -18.27 -2.54 -9.01
CA ASP A 43 -18.07 -3.27 -10.25
C ASP A 43 -17.48 -4.68 -10.02
N GLY A 44 -17.28 -5.07 -8.75
CA GLY A 44 -16.65 -6.33 -8.38
C GLY A 44 -15.14 -6.33 -8.54
N THR A 45 -14.51 -5.19 -8.80
CA THR A 45 -13.05 -5.08 -8.87
C THR A 45 -12.47 -4.97 -7.48
N LEU A 46 -11.32 -5.60 -7.23
CA LEU A 46 -10.63 -5.52 -5.95
C LEU A 46 -10.26 -4.06 -5.65
N ALA A 47 -10.91 -3.50 -4.63
CA ALA A 47 -10.70 -2.12 -4.21
C ALA A 47 -9.45 -1.99 -3.33
N ALA A 48 -9.11 -3.05 -2.58
CA ALA A 48 -7.90 -3.11 -1.79
C ALA A 48 -7.56 -4.54 -1.32
N MET A 49 -6.36 -4.72 -0.80
CA MET A 49 -6.04 -5.78 0.15
C MET A 49 -5.78 -5.16 1.53
N SER A 50 -6.48 -5.63 2.55
CA SER A 50 -6.30 -5.16 3.93
C SER A 50 -5.76 -6.28 4.80
N LEU A 51 -4.70 -6.01 5.55
CA LEU A 51 -4.11 -6.92 6.51
C LEU A 51 -4.27 -6.35 7.91
N VAL A 52 -4.71 -7.17 8.85
CA VAL A 52 -4.81 -6.84 10.28
C VAL A 52 -4.14 -7.94 11.09
N LEU A 53 -3.28 -7.54 12.03
CA LEU A 53 -2.72 -8.41 13.04
C LEU A 53 -3.30 -8.06 14.41
N SER A 54 -3.68 -9.10 15.15
CA SER A 54 -4.16 -8.98 16.53
C SER A 54 -3.57 -10.08 17.39
N GLN A 55 -3.32 -9.79 18.66
CA GLN A 55 -2.74 -10.75 19.60
C GLN A 55 -3.60 -10.85 20.87
N GLU A 56 -3.89 -12.07 21.30
CA GLU A 56 -4.69 -12.30 22.51
C GLU A 56 -4.00 -11.68 23.73
N GLY A 57 -4.79 -11.01 24.58
CA GLY A 57 -4.28 -10.31 25.76
C GLY A 57 -3.63 -8.95 25.46
N HIS A 58 -3.57 -8.52 24.20
CA HIS A 58 -3.05 -7.21 23.80
C HIS A 58 -4.20 -6.30 23.39
N GLY A 59 -4.23 -5.07 23.93
CA GLY A 59 -5.30 -4.09 23.69
C GLY A 59 -5.12 -3.28 22.40
N CYS A 60 -4.45 -3.83 21.40
CA CYS A 60 -4.16 -3.12 20.15
C CYS A 60 -4.06 -4.07 18.96
N THR A 61 -4.11 -3.49 17.76
CA THR A 61 -3.92 -4.17 16.48
C THR A 61 -3.00 -3.33 15.61
N VAL A 62 -2.25 -3.98 14.73
CA VAL A 62 -1.56 -3.29 13.63
C VAL A 62 -2.23 -3.65 12.32
N SER A 63 -2.24 -2.72 11.37
CA SER A 63 -2.86 -2.95 10.08
C SER A 63 -2.06 -2.30 8.95
N THR A 64 -2.22 -2.87 7.76
CA THR A 64 -1.70 -2.35 6.50
C THR A 64 -2.80 -2.44 5.44
N CYS A 65 -2.83 -1.47 4.54
CA CYS A 65 -3.84 -1.31 3.52
C CYS A 65 -3.15 -1.05 2.17
N LEU A 66 -3.37 -1.94 1.21
CA LEU A 66 -2.81 -1.88 -0.14
C LEU A 66 -3.95 -1.55 -1.12
N LYS A 67 -4.02 -0.28 -1.55
CA LYS A 67 -4.97 0.18 -2.58
C LYS A 67 -4.35 0.29 -3.97
N ASP A 68 -3.04 0.51 -4.01
CA ASP A 68 -2.27 0.66 -5.23
C ASP A 68 -1.23 -0.46 -5.32
N TYR A 69 -1.52 -1.47 -6.13
CA TYR A 69 -0.51 -2.43 -6.59
C TYR A 69 -0.16 -2.09 -8.03
N LYS A 70 1.10 -1.72 -8.28
CA LYS A 70 1.60 -1.33 -9.61
C LYS A 70 2.83 -2.17 -9.93
N PHE A 71 2.60 -3.32 -10.53
CA PHE A 71 3.65 -4.16 -11.10
C PHE A 71 3.73 -3.86 -12.61
N ILE A 72 4.89 -3.39 -13.06
CA ILE A 72 5.29 -3.16 -14.46
C ILE A 72 4.15 -2.62 -15.37
N GLY A 73 3.90 -1.31 -15.32
CA GLY A 73 3.17 -0.58 -16.36
C GLY A 73 1.68 -0.88 -16.55
N GLY A 74 1.05 -1.69 -15.69
CA GLY A 74 -0.37 -2.10 -15.79
C GLY A 74 -1.26 -1.73 -14.60
N ASN A 75 -2.55 -2.07 -14.70
CA ASN A 75 -3.54 -1.95 -13.62
C ASN A 75 -3.58 -3.25 -12.81
N SER A 76 -2.58 -3.47 -11.97
CA SER A 76 -2.33 -4.78 -11.34
C SER A 76 -3.39 -5.19 -10.32
N MET A 77 -4.22 -4.26 -9.83
CA MET A 77 -5.39 -4.60 -9.00
C MET A 77 -6.45 -5.36 -9.79
N ARG A 78 -6.62 -5.04 -11.09
CA ARG A 78 -7.52 -5.75 -11.98
C ARG A 78 -7.00 -7.15 -12.31
N ASP A 79 -5.71 -7.27 -12.60
CA ASP A 79 -5.08 -8.57 -12.84
C ASP A 79 -5.22 -9.49 -11.61
N LEU A 80 -5.07 -8.92 -10.40
CA LEU A 80 -5.27 -9.65 -9.16
C LEU A 80 -6.75 -10.02 -8.93
N THR A 81 -7.67 -9.13 -9.32
CA THR A 81 -9.12 -9.41 -9.29
C THR A 81 -9.43 -10.66 -10.13
N ASP A 82 -8.91 -10.70 -11.36
CA ASP A 82 -9.16 -11.81 -12.29
C ASP A 82 -8.57 -13.11 -11.76
N ALA A 83 -7.34 -13.07 -11.21
CA ALA A 83 -6.69 -14.24 -10.61
C ALA A 83 -7.44 -14.79 -9.39
N LEU A 84 -7.88 -13.92 -8.47
CA LEU A 84 -8.66 -14.32 -7.30
C LEU A 84 -10.02 -14.89 -7.71
N SER A 85 -10.67 -14.28 -8.70
CA SER A 85 -11.97 -14.71 -9.22
C SER A 85 -11.90 -16.07 -9.92
N ALA A 86 -10.78 -16.38 -10.58
CA ALA A 86 -10.52 -17.69 -11.18
C ALA A 86 -10.28 -18.80 -10.14
N GLY A 87 -10.00 -18.42 -8.89
CA GLY A 87 -9.64 -19.32 -7.80
C GLY A 87 -8.12 -19.53 -7.71
N MET A 88 -7.63 -19.56 -6.47
CA MET A 88 -6.21 -19.75 -6.17
C MET A 88 -6.02 -20.85 -5.12
N THR A 89 -4.90 -21.56 -5.22
CA THR A 89 -4.51 -22.56 -4.23
C THR A 89 -3.66 -21.90 -3.15
N PRO A 90 -4.04 -21.98 -1.86
CA PRO A 90 -3.20 -21.49 -0.77
C PRO A 90 -1.93 -22.33 -0.66
N ILE A 91 -0.77 -21.67 -0.55
CA ILE A 91 0.53 -22.31 -0.38
C ILE A 91 1.11 -21.85 0.96
N VAL A 92 1.54 -22.80 1.78
CA VAL A 92 2.30 -22.54 3.01
C VAL A 92 3.65 -23.22 2.88
N SER A 93 4.72 -22.45 3.02
CA SER A 93 6.10 -22.94 2.95
C SER A 93 6.94 -22.34 4.07
N TYR A 94 7.96 -23.08 4.48
CA TYR A 94 8.97 -22.65 5.46
C TYR A 94 10.34 -23.06 4.95
N TRP A 95 11.26 -22.11 4.91
CA TRP A 95 12.59 -22.26 4.30
C TRP A 95 13.57 -21.28 4.95
N THR A 96 14.86 -21.55 4.80
CA THR A 96 15.95 -20.76 5.37
C THR A 96 16.96 -20.41 4.28
N SER A 97 17.71 -19.33 4.47
CA SER A 97 18.77 -18.90 3.57
C SER A 97 19.66 -17.89 4.28
N ASP A 98 20.93 -17.82 3.88
CA ASP A 98 21.89 -16.83 4.40
C ASP A 98 21.79 -15.46 3.68
N ILE A 99 20.76 -15.25 2.85
CA ILE A 99 20.56 -14.02 2.04
C ILE A 99 19.13 -13.49 2.11
N LEU A 100 18.56 -13.43 3.31
CA LEU A 100 17.22 -12.91 3.62
C LEU A 100 17.20 -11.43 4.05
N ILE A 101 18.34 -10.73 4.08
CA ILE A 101 18.49 -9.34 4.54
C ILE A 101 17.59 -8.36 3.78
N GLY A 102 17.12 -8.70 2.58
CA GLY A 102 16.10 -7.92 1.89
C GLY A 102 14.78 -7.82 2.69
N MET A 103 14.44 -8.84 3.47
CA MET A 103 13.19 -8.96 4.24
C MET A 103 13.26 -8.37 5.64
N ASP A 104 14.40 -8.45 6.32
CA ASP A 104 14.58 -8.01 7.72
C ASP A 104 15.95 -7.39 8.04
N GLY A 105 16.83 -7.24 7.04
CA GLY A 105 18.15 -6.62 7.18
C GLY A 105 18.11 -5.11 7.42
N ARG A 106 19.20 -4.56 7.99
CA ARG A 106 19.29 -3.15 8.41
C ARG A 106 18.93 -2.13 7.34
N GLY A 107 19.29 -2.37 6.08
CA GLY A 107 19.19 -1.38 5.01
C GLY A 107 20.11 -0.16 5.21
N PRO A 108 20.14 0.77 4.24
CA PRO A 108 20.92 2.01 4.37
C PRO A 108 20.48 2.91 5.53
N ASP A 109 19.24 2.75 6.01
CA ASP A 109 18.68 3.50 7.13
C ASP A 109 19.07 2.93 8.51
N GLY A 110 19.64 1.72 8.56
CA GLY A 110 20.02 1.06 9.81
C GLY A 110 18.84 0.58 10.66
N GLN A 111 17.61 0.61 10.15
CA GLN A 111 16.39 0.41 10.95
C GLN A 111 15.90 -1.05 10.98
N GLY A 112 16.37 -1.89 10.05
CA GLY A 112 16.04 -3.31 10.07
C GLY A 112 16.50 -4.02 11.35
N PRO A 113 15.78 -5.05 11.81
CA PRO A 113 16.11 -5.79 13.02
C PRO A 113 17.36 -6.68 12.88
N CYS A 114 17.66 -7.21 11.70
CA CYS A 114 18.71 -8.19 11.48
C CYS A 114 19.97 -7.52 10.92
N GLU A 115 21.11 -7.75 11.56
CA GLU A 115 22.42 -7.24 11.09
C GLU A 115 23.04 -8.17 10.05
N GLU A 116 23.00 -9.47 10.32
CA GLU A 116 23.47 -10.54 9.45
C GLU A 116 22.42 -11.65 9.44
N ASP A 117 22.31 -12.33 8.31
CA ASP A 117 21.51 -13.56 8.23
C ASP A 117 22.34 -14.78 8.59
N SER A 118 21.66 -15.77 9.15
CA SER A 118 22.19 -17.11 9.28
C SER A 118 21.03 -18.08 9.23
N ALA A 119 21.09 -19.01 8.28
CA ALA A 119 20.11 -20.08 8.15
C ALA A 119 20.00 -20.93 9.42
N ASP A 120 21.08 -21.03 10.21
CA ASP A 120 21.15 -21.79 11.46
C ASP A 120 20.36 -21.12 12.61
N ASN A 121 20.02 -19.83 12.50
CA ASN A 121 19.23 -19.12 13.51
C ASN A 121 17.73 -19.42 13.40
N CYS A 122 17.28 -20.06 12.32
CA CYS A 122 15.88 -20.42 12.13
C CYS A 122 15.51 -21.65 12.98
N GLY A 123 14.32 -21.65 13.58
CA GLY A 123 13.83 -22.80 14.32
C GLY A 123 13.51 -23.99 13.40
N ASP A 124 13.48 -25.21 13.95
CA ASP A 124 13.18 -26.42 13.16
C ASP A 124 11.78 -26.43 12.55
N THR A 125 10.83 -25.73 13.18
CA THR A 125 9.42 -25.72 12.76
C THR A 125 8.77 -24.36 12.96
N VAL A 126 7.75 -24.10 12.16
CA VAL A 126 6.77 -23.02 12.34
C VAL A 126 5.38 -23.63 12.35
N LYS A 127 4.45 -23.04 13.12
CA LYS A 127 3.08 -23.53 13.23
C LYS A 127 2.12 -22.53 12.60
N PHE A 128 1.34 -23.01 11.64
CA PHE A 128 0.16 -22.34 11.11
C PHE A 128 -1.05 -23.18 11.48
N TYR A 129 -2.09 -22.56 12.03
CA TYR A 129 -3.30 -23.24 12.49
C TYR A 129 -4.47 -22.26 12.47
N ASP A 130 -5.68 -22.76 12.75
CA ASP A 130 -6.92 -21.96 12.80
C ASP A 130 -7.22 -21.23 11.48
N PHE A 131 -6.90 -21.87 10.35
CA PHE A 131 -7.23 -21.34 9.03
C PHE A 131 -8.74 -21.31 8.82
N LYS A 132 -9.25 -20.14 8.44
CA LYS A 132 -10.66 -19.91 8.14
C LYS A 132 -10.80 -19.00 6.93
N LEU A 133 -11.80 -19.30 6.09
CA LEU A 133 -12.25 -18.44 5.02
C LEU A 133 -13.70 -18.04 5.31
N GLU A 134 -13.98 -16.74 5.27
CA GLU A 134 -15.31 -16.20 5.53
C GLU A 134 -15.53 -14.89 4.77
N ASP A 135 -16.80 -14.53 4.63
CA ASP A 135 -17.19 -13.24 4.05
C ASP A 135 -16.76 -12.08 4.95
N ILE A 136 -16.48 -10.93 4.34
CA ILE A 136 -16.13 -9.71 5.07
C ILE A 136 -17.38 -9.20 5.81
N ALA A 137 -17.33 -9.15 7.14
CA ALA A 137 -18.47 -8.71 7.93
C ALA A 137 -18.85 -7.25 7.63
N PRO A 138 -20.15 -6.89 7.63
CA PRO A 138 -20.58 -5.49 7.51
C PRO A 138 -19.98 -4.65 8.63
N GLY A 139 -19.23 -3.60 8.28
CA GLY A 139 -18.57 -2.72 9.25
C GLY A 139 -17.17 -3.16 9.69
N GLN A 140 -16.63 -4.27 9.17
CA GLN A 140 -15.21 -4.58 9.28
C GLN A 140 -14.40 -3.46 8.59
N PRO A 141 -13.27 -2.99 9.15
CA PRO A 141 -12.61 -1.79 8.67
C PRO A 141 -12.30 -1.89 7.18
N THR A 142 -13.08 -1.14 6.38
CA THR A 142 -12.79 -0.89 4.98
C THR A 142 -11.44 -0.20 4.94
N CYS A 143 -10.49 -0.77 4.21
CA CYS A 143 -9.12 -0.29 4.03
C CYS A 143 -8.94 1.22 4.34
N GLN A 144 -8.62 1.54 5.60
CA GLN A 144 -8.28 2.90 6.02
C GLN A 144 -6.77 2.99 5.89
N PRO A 145 -6.23 3.74 4.91
CA PRO A 145 -4.80 3.96 4.86
C PRO A 145 -4.39 4.64 6.17
N LYS A 146 -3.27 4.20 6.74
CA LYS A 146 -2.65 4.90 7.88
C LYS A 146 -2.11 6.22 7.33
N CYS A 147 -2.90 7.27 7.49
CA CYS A 147 -2.58 8.57 6.94
C CYS A 147 -1.59 9.33 7.79
N SER A 148 -0.88 10.25 7.15
CA SER A 148 0.07 11.12 7.84
C SER A 148 -0.69 12.20 8.60
N SER A 149 -0.18 12.58 9.77
CA SER A 149 -0.61 13.81 10.44
C SER A 149 0.13 15.02 9.84
N PHE A 150 -0.18 16.23 10.31
CA PHE A 150 0.49 17.45 9.83
C PHE A 150 2.01 17.48 10.10
N VAL A 151 2.49 16.74 11.11
CA VAL A 151 3.93 16.68 11.46
C VAL A 151 4.69 15.57 10.74
N ASP A 152 3.97 14.60 10.19
CA ASP A 152 4.57 13.45 9.52
C ASP A 152 4.81 13.74 8.04
N ASP A 153 5.82 13.08 7.47
CA ASP A 153 6.02 13.11 6.03
C ASP A 153 4.90 12.32 5.34
N CYS A 154 4.19 12.96 4.43
CA CYS A 154 3.07 12.34 3.69
C CYS A 154 3.44 11.87 2.28
N ARG A 155 4.71 11.99 1.84
CA ARG A 155 5.14 11.55 0.49
C ARG A 155 4.82 10.09 0.18
N SER A 156 4.93 9.23 1.20
CA SER A 156 4.69 7.78 1.06
C SER A 156 3.22 7.42 1.22
N THR A 157 2.51 8.02 2.19
CA THR A 157 1.12 7.70 2.51
C THR A 157 0.13 8.36 1.53
N ARG A 158 0.48 9.53 1.00
CA ARG A 158 -0.35 10.35 0.10
C ARG A 158 -1.77 10.56 0.62
N CYS A 159 -1.94 10.54 1.93
CA CYS A 159 -3.22 10.77 2.56
C CYS A 159 -3.01 11.41 3.93
N CYS A 160 -4.02 12.16 4.38
CA CYS A 160 -3.99 12.91 5.62
C CYS A 160 -5.05 12.42 6.61
N ASN A 161 -4.71 12.41 7.89
CA ASN A 161 -5.64 11.98 8.94
C ASN A 161 -6.86 12.91 9.02
N GLU A 162 -6.64 14.22 8.83
CA GLU A 162 -7.72 15.18 8.71
C GLU A 162 -8.27 15.20 7.27
N ALA A 163 -9.55 14.91 7.10
CA ALA A 163 -10.18 14.79 5.78
C ALA A 163 -10.16 16.08 4.93
N SER A 164 -9.95 17.24 5.55
CA SER A 164 -9.83 18.56 4.90
C SER A 164 -8.40 18.92 4.50
N HIS A 165 -7.40 18.16 4.95
CA HIS A 165 -6.00 18.40 4.61
C HIS A 165 -5.63 17.67 3.34
N ALA A 166 -4.75 18.25 2.53
CA ALA A 166 -4.09 17.57 1.43
C ALA A 166 -2.60 17.42 1.73
N CYS A 167 -1.97 16.41 1.13
CA CYS A 167 -0.53 16.21 1.21
C CYS A 167 0.16 17.17 0.24
N PHE A 168 0.75 18.24 0.77
CA PHE A 168 1.45 19.24 -0.03
C PHE A 168 2.96 19.03 0.02
N GLU A 169 3.58 18.98 -1.15
CA GLU A 169 5.02 18.90 -1.28
C GLU A 169 5.67 20.23 -0.89
N LYS A 170 6.66 20.15 0.00
CA LYS A 170 7.61 21.22 0.21
C LYS A 170 8.69 21.12 -0.86
N ASN A 171 9.40 20.01 -0.88
CA ASN A 171 10.47 19.72 -1.81
C ASN A 171 10.59 18.19 -2.02
N ALA A 172 11.55 17.76 -2.83
CA ALA A 172 11.76 16.33 -3.13
C ALA A 172 11.99 15.46 -1.88
N ALA A 173 12.43 16.04 -0.76
CA ALA A 173 12.73 15.36 0.49
C ALA A 173 11.61 15.47 1.55
N TRP A 174 10.54 16.24 1.34
CA TRP A 174 9.50 16.44 2.36
C TRP A 174 8.14 16.86 1.78
N ALA A 175 7.06 16.27 2.29
CA ALA A 175 5.69 16.76 2.13
C ALA A 175 4.95 16.64 3.45
N SER A 176 3.95 17.49 3.70
CA SER A 176 3.16 17.43 4.94
C SER A 176 1.69 17.73 4.70
N CYS A 177 0.85 17.19 5.58
CA CYS A 177 -0.58 17.36 5.55
C CYS A 177 -0.98 18.75 6.04
N ARG A 178 -1.58 19.55 5.15
CA ARG A 178 -2.03 20.91 5.46
C ARG A 178 -3.37 21.19 4.80
N GLU A 179 -4.15 22.09 5.38
CA GLU A 179 -5.41 22.56 4.78
C GLU A 179 -5.13 23.40 3.52
N THR A 180 -4.09 24.24 3.56
CA THR A 180 -3.67 25.11 2.45
C THR A 180 -2.16 25.12 2.31
N CYS A 181 -1.67 25.53 1.12
CA CYS A 181 -0.25 25.67 0.86
C CYS A 181 0.02 26.89 -0.04
N GLU A 182 0.97 27.72 0.39
CA GLU A 182 1.47 28.87 -0.37
C GLU A 182 2.88 28.59 -0.89
N PRO A 183 3.14 28.71 -2.21
CA PRO A 183 4.49 28.49 -2.74
C PRO A 183 5.51 29.49 -2.17
N GLY A 184 6.73 29.02 -1.90
CA GLY A 184 7.83 29.87 -1.43
C GLY A 184 8.39 29.47 -0.06
N ILE A 185 9.25 30.33 0.49
CA ILE A 185 9.94 30.08 1.76
C ILE A 185 9.10 30.65 2.91
N HIS A 186 8.74 29.78 3.87
CA HIS A 186 7.96 30.17 5.04
C HIS A 186 8.84 30.40 6.26
N GLU A 187 8.58 31.47 7.01
CA GLU A 187 9.31 31.79 8.24
C GLU A 187 8.99 30.83 9.40
N ASP A 188 7.83 30.17 9.36
CA ASP A 188 7.44 29.26 10.43
C ASP A 188 8.21 27.92 10.38
N ASP A 189 8.84 27.62 9.25
CA ASP A 189 9.70 26.45 9.12
C ASP A 189 10.97 26.60 9.97
N PRO A 190 11.41 25.54 10.68
CA PRO A 190 12.65 25.56 11.45
C PRO A 190 13.83 25.97 10.57
N LYS A 191 14.63 26.93 11.04
CA LYS A 191 15.72 27.55 10.25
C LYS A 191 16.66 26.53 9.59
N ALA A 192 16.92 25.39 10.23
CA ALA A 192 17.81 24.35 9.72
C ALA A 192 17.28 23.62 8.46
N VAL A 193 15.96 23.60 8.24
CA VAL A 193 15.30 22.87 7.14
C VAL A 193 14.40 23.78 6.29
N ARG A 194 14.50 25.09 6.50
CA ARG A 194 13.72 26.09 5.78
C ARG A 194 14.14 26.09 4.31
N SER A 195 13.20 25.75 3.43
CA SER A 195 13.39 25.65 1.99
C SER A 195 12.06 25.94 1.27
N PRO A 196 12.08 26.29 -0.02
CA PRO A 196 10.86 26.65 -0.74
C PRO A 196 9.86 25.50 -0.75
N TRP A 197 8.59 25.80 -0.53
CA TRP A 197 7.47 24.91 -0.78
C TRP A 197 7.06 24.98 -2.24
N SER A 198 6.99 23.82 -2.91
CA SER A 198 6.43 23.71 -4.27
C SER A 198 4.91 23.75 -4.26
N CYS A 199 4.29 23.33 -3.15
CA CYS A 199 2.85 23.15 -2.98
C CYS A 199 2.21 22.22 -4.01
N ARG A 200 3.00 21.34 -4.63
CA ARG A 200 2.45 20.28 -5.47
C ARG A 200 1.65 19.32 -4.58
N VAL A 201 0.39 19.08 -4.95
CA VAL A 201 -0.47 18.11 -4.26
C VAL A 201 -0.01 16.70 -4.61
N LEU A 202 0.29 15.90 -3.59
CA LEU A 202 0.69 14.50 -3.72
C LEU A 202 -0.44 13.53 -3.34
N GLY A 203 -1.45 14.01 -2.63
CA GLY A 203 -2.47 13.19 -1.98
C GLY A 203 -3.49 14.00 -1.17
N ASP A 204 -4.48 13.34 -0.60
CA ASP A 204 -5.86 13.84 -0.68
C ASP A 204 -6.30 14.80 0.42
N ALA A 205 -7.17 15.77 0.08
CA ALA A 205 -8.30 16.22 0.90
C ALA A 205 -9.60 15.68 0.26
N ARG A 206 -9.77 14.34 0.28
CA ARG A 206 -10.69 13.58 -0.60
C ARG A 206 -10.69 14.10 -2.06
N GLU A 207 -9.60 13.83 -2.80
CA GLU A 207 -9.48 13.94 -4.27
C GLU A 207 -10.17 15.21 -4.86
N ILE A 208 -9.77 16.41 -4.42
CA ILE A 208 -10.33 17.73 -4.82
C ILE A 208 -11.86 17.69 -5.11
N ARG A 209 -12.67 17.11 -4.21
CA ARG A 209 -14.14 16.99 -4.35
C ARG A 209 -14.62 16.43 -5.72
N SER A 210 -14.17 15.24 -6.14
CA SER A 210 -14.67 14.45 -7.31
C SER A 210 -14.71 15.13 -8.70
N ALA A 211 -13.91 16.17 -9.01
CA ALA A 211 -14.06 16.99 -10.23
C ALA A 211 -15.38 17.81 -10.26
N SER A 212 -15.49 18.83 -9.40
CA SER A 212 -16.56 19.86 -9.49
C SER A 212 -16.54 20.59 -10.85
N ARG A 213 -17.57 20.66 -11.71
CA ARG A 213 -18.95 20.11 -11.80
C ARG A 213 -19.34 20.13 -13.30
N VAL A 214 -19.95 19.07 -13.86
CA VAL A 214 -20.78 19.20 -15.10
C VAL A 214 -22.06 18.37 -14.97
N PRO A 215 -23.21 19.06 -14.80
CA PRO A 215 -24.43 18.82 -15.59
C PRO A 215 -24.98 20.18 -16.10
N GLU A 216 -25.63 20.38 -17.26
CA GLU A 216 -26.19 19.56 -18.35
C GLU A 216 -26.59 20.55 -19.49
N GLY A 217 -26.59 20.13 -20.77
CA GLY A 217 -27.45 20.76 -21.80
C GLY A 217 -26.81 21.22 -23.13
N PRO A 218 -27.58 21.29 -24.24
CA PRO A 218 -27.16 20.77 -25.56
C PRO A 218 -26.82 21.79 -26.67
N ARG A 219 -26.16 21.25 -27.73
CA ARG A 219 -25.91 21.75 -29.12
C ARG A 219 -24.97 22.96 -29.24
N VAL A 220 -24.04 23.01 -30.20
CA VAL A 220 -24.26 23.13 -31.66
C VAL A 220 -23.25 22.31 -32.49
N GLN A 221 -23.65 22.08 -33.74
CA GLN A 221 -23.20 21.17 -34.78
C GLN A 221 -21.84 21.50 -35.44
N ASN A 222 -21.31 20.45 -36.10
CA ASN A 222 -20.41 20.36 -37.27
C ASN A 222 -19.09 19.65 -36.96
N GLU A 223 -18.60 18.66 -37.69
CA GLU A 223 -18.99 17.94 -38.90
C GLU A 223 -18.22 16.60 -38.88
N SER A 224 -18.76 15.58 -39.55
CA SER A 224 -18.19 14.23 -39.58
C SER A 224 -16.91 14.14 -40.39
N GLN A 225 -15.92 13.39 -39.89
CA GLN A 225 -15.04 12.59 -40.75
C GLN A 225 -14.99 11.13 -40.26
N LYS A 226 -15.04 10.23 -41.24
CA LYS A 226 -15.18 8.78 -41.08
C LYS A 226 -13.79 8.15 -40.99
N GLU A 227 -13.37 7.70 -39.82
CA GLU A 227 -12.16 6.88 -39.71
C GLU A 227 -12.43 5.41 -40.04
N LYS A 228 -11.44 4.82 -40.71
CA LYS A 228 -11.46 3.48 -41.28
C LYS A 228 -11.32 2.44 -40.16
N PRO A 229 -12.08 1.33 -40.18
CA PRO A 229 -11.96 0.29 -39.16
C PRO A 229 -10.54 -0.34 -39.20
N PRO A 230 -9.99 -0.71 -38.03
CA PRO A 230 -8.70 -1.38 -37.97
C PRO A 230 -8.75 -2.77 -38.65
N PRO A 231 -7.64 -3.25 -39.21
CA PRO A 231 -7.59 -4.57 -39.82
C PRO A 231 -7.85 -5.67 -38.78
N PRO A 232 -8.48 -6.79 -39.17
CA PRO A 232 -8.74 -7.91 -38.26
C PRO A 232 -7.42 -8.53 -37.78
N SER A 233 -7.35 -8.86 -36.49
CA SER A 233 -6.22 -9.59 -35.91
C SER A 233 -6.02 -10.95 -36.60
N PRO A 234 -4.76 -11.39 -36.78
CA PRO A 234 -4.46 -12.71 -37.33
C PRO A 234 -4.99 -13.82 -36.42
N ALA A 235 -5.53 -14.87 -37.04
CA ALA A 235 -6.06 -16.04 -36.35
C ALA A 235 -4.94 -16.79 -35.59
N PRO A 236 -5.25 -17.37 -34.41
CA PRO A 236 -4.28 -18.19 -33.68
C PRO A 236 -3.91 -19.44 -34.48
N PRO A 237 -2.66 -19.93 -34.38
CA PRO A 237 -2.24 -21.15 -35.06
C PRO A 237 -3.02 -22.36 -34.50
N PRO A 238 -3.31 -23.36 -35.35
CA PRO A 238 -4.07 -24.53 -34.94
C PRO A 238 -3.31 -25.32 -33.87
N ALA A 239 -4.04 -25.71 -32.81
CA ALA A 239 -3.56 -26.60 -31.78
C ALA A 239 -3.19 -27.95 -32.42
N LEU A 240 -1.92 -28.34 -32.29
CA LEU A 240 -1.49 -29.70 -32.58
C LEU A 240 -1.81 -30.58 -31.36
N LEU A 241 -2.75 -31.50 -31.54
CA LEU A 241 -2.93 -32.71 -30.74
C LEU A 241 -2.68 -33.91 -31.67
N PRO A 242 -2.28 -35.10 -31.17
CA PRO A 242 -1.83 -35.45 -29.83
C PRO A 242 -0.30 -35.64 -29.72
#